data_AF-A0A2H0JBS9-F1
#
_entry.id   AF-A0A2H0JBS9-F1
#
_cell.length_a   1.000
_cell.length_b   1.000
_cell.length_c   1.000
_cell.angle_alpha   90.00
_cell.angle_beta   90.00
_cell.angle_gamma   90.00
#
_symmetry.space_group_name_H-M   'P 1'
#
loop_
_entity.id
_entity.type
_entity.pdbx_description
1 polymer ?
#
loop_
_entity_poly.entity_id
_entity_poly.type
_entity_poly.pdbx_seq_one_letter_code
_entity_poly.pdbx_strand_id
1 'polypeptide(L)'
;MTIDEVLNMMRQGMGKLPPAIEKAAVVDPALVMEHARSKGFAMPADKPALDEQTRTLVYLAAALAGSSTGCVQAMANKIAQQGIPADKVLETVHIVRLAMASKIIGDADPVLAVMMPKA
;
A
#
# COMPACT_ATOMS: atom_id res chain seq x y z
N MET A 1 4.29 -23.06 -8.35
CA MET A 1 5.23 -22.30 -7.50
C MET A 1 5.24 -22.88 -6.12
N THR A 2 6.42 -23.10 -5.54
CA THR A 2 6.59 -23.49 -4.14
C THR A 2 6.55 -22.26 -3.23
N ILE A 3 6.44 -22.49 -1.91
CA ILE A 3 6.50 -21.39 -0.93
C ILE A 3 7.86 -20.68 -0.99
N ASP A 4 8.96 -21.41 -1.16
CA ASP A 4 10.31 -20.83 -1.25
C ASP A 4 10.47 -19.96 -2.50
N GLU A 5 9.91 -20.40 -3.63
CA GLU A 5 9.87 -19.61 -4.86
C GLU A 5 9.08 -18.30 -4.66
N VAL A 6 7.92 -18.36 -3.99
CA VAL A 6 7.15 -17.15 -3.63
C VAL A 6 7.96 -16.22 -2.75
N LEU A 7 8.59 -16.73 -1.68
CA LEU A 7 9.36 -15.91 -0.74
C LEU A 7 10.55 -15.26 -1.44
N ASN A 8 11.23 -15.97 -2.32
CA ASN A 8 12.33 -15.43 -3.13
C ASN A 8 11.84 -14.30 -4.05
N MET A 9 10.72 -14.49 -4.74
CA MET A 9 10.12 -13.44 -5.57
C MET A 9 9.71 -12.21 -4.75
N MET A 10 9.15 -12.41 -3.55
CA MET A 10 8.77 -11.29 -2.68
C MET A 10 9.98 -10.53 -2.16
N ARG A 11 11.06 -11.21 -1.76
CA ARG A 11 12.33 -10.55 -1.38
C ARG A 11 12.91 -9.75 -2.54
N GLN A 12 12.93 -10.32 -3.74
CA GLN A 12 13.40 -9.63 -4.94
C GLN A 12 12.55 -8.40 -5.30
N GLY A 13 11.25 -8.40 -5.00
CA GLY A 13 10.36 -7.28 -5.32
C GLY A 13 10.15 -6.25 -4.22
N MET A 14 10.52 -6.54 -2.97
CA MET A 14 10.36 -5.63 -1.81
C MET A 14 11.69 -5.22 -1.17
N GLY A 15 12.79 -5.86 -1.53
CA GLY A 15 14.11 -5.70 -0.93
C GLY A 15 14.20 -6.45 0.40
N LYS A 16 13.35 -6.08 1.35
CA LYS A 16 13.22 -6.75 2.64
C LYS A 16 11.78 -7.19 2.87
N LEU A 17 11.62 -8.48 3.15
CA LEU A 17 10.33 -9.09 3.41
C LEU A 17 9.79 -8.66 4.79
N PRO A 18 8.48 -8.40 4.94
CA PRO A 18 7.90 -8.15 6.25
C PRO A 18 7.99 -9.38 7.16
N PRO A 19 8.34 -9.24 8.45
CA PRO A 19 8.43 -10.37 9.38
C PRO A 19 7.14 -11.18 9.50
N ALA A 20 5.98 -10.56 9.27
CA ALA A 20 4.69 -11.23 9.27
C ALA A 20 4.58 -12.28 8.15
N ILE A 21 5.14 -12.02 6.96
CA ILE A 21 5.12 -12.97 5.85
C ILE A 21 6.04 -14.16 6.15
N GLU A 22 7.23 -13.90 6.72
CA GLU A 22 8.15 -14.98 7.11
C GLU A 22 7.53 -15.91 8.15
N LYS A 23 6.88 -15.34 9.17
CA LYS A 23 6.16 -16.12 10.18
C LYS A 23 4.99 -16.88 9.56
N ALA A 24 4.19 -16.22 8.71
CA ALA A 24 3.06 -16.83 8.01
C ALA A 24 3.51 -18.03 7.15
N ALA A 25 4.64 -17.93 6.46
CA ALA A 25 5.15 -19.03 5.64
C ALA A 25 5.50 -20.30 6.45
N VAL A 26 5.83 -20.15 7.75
CA VAL A 26 6.11 -21.29 8.64
C VAL A 26 4.82 -21.88 9.20
N VAL A 27 3.87 -21.04 9.62
CA VAL A 27 2.65 -21.49 10.33
C VAL A 27 1.50 -21.84 9.40
N ASP A 28 1.40 -21.17 8.25
CA ASP A 28 0.36 -21.35 7.24
C ASP A 28 0.88 -20.92 5.85
N PRO A 29 1.60 -21.82 5.14
CA PRO A 29 2.09 -21.55 3.79
C PRO A 29 0.97 -21.18 2.80
N ALA A 30 -0.24 -21.73 2.97
CA ALA A 30 -1.35 -21.48 2.06
C ALA A 30 -1.80 -20.01 2.11
N LEU A 31 -1.77 -19.39 3.29
CA LEU A 31 -2.03 -17.95 3.46
C LEU A 31 -1.07 -17.09 2.62
N VAL A 32 0.22 -17.43 2.61
CA VAL A 32 1.23 -16.68 1.84
C VAL A 32 1.06 -16.92 0.33
N MET A 33 0.75 -18.15 -0.07
CA MET A 33 0.45 -18.47 -1.47
C MET A 33 -0.76 -17.67 -1.98
N GLU A 34 -1.83 -17.59 -1.19
CA GLU A 34 -3.03 -16.84 -1.55
C GLU A 34 -2.78 -15.32 -1.56
N HIS A 35 -1.95 -14.83 -0.63
CA HIS A 35 -1.51 -13.44 -0.65
C HIS A 35 -0.71 -13.12 -1.92
N ALA A 36 0.20 -14.00 -2.35
CA ALA A 36 0.95 -13.84 -3.60
C ALA A 36 0.04 -13.86 -4.83
N ARG A 37 -0.97 -14.75 -4.85
CA ARG A 37 -1.99 -14.78 -5.90
C ARG A 37 -2.80 -13.47 -5.96
N SER A 38 -3.24 -12.99 -4.80
CA SER A 38 -4.00 -11.73 -4.66
C SER A 38 -3.19 -10.52 -5.12
N LYS A 39 -1.88 -10.48 -4.81
CA LYS A 39 -0.96 -9.48 -5.36
C LYS A 39 -0.94 -9.52 -6.88
N GLY A 40 -0.89 -10.70 -7.49
CA GLY A 40 -0.90 -10.86 -8.95
C GLY A 40 -2.18 -10.32 -9.60
N PHE A 41 -3.33 -10.48 -8.95
CA PHE A 41 -4.59 -9.88 -9.41
C PHE A 41 -4.57 -8.35 -9.32
N ALA A 42 -4.13 -7.79 -8.19
CA ALA A 42 -4.10 -6.34 -7.96
C ALA A 42 -3.01 -5.62 -8.77
N MET A 43 -1.88 -6.29 -9.01
CA MET A 43 -0.71 -5.77 -9.72
C MET A 43 -0.25 -6.79 -10.78
N PRO A 44 -0.98 -6.91 -11.90
CA PRO A 44 -0.67 -7.90 -12.94
C PRO A 44 0.69 -7.63 -13.57
N ALA A 45 1.47 -8.69 -13.77
CA ALA A 45 2.76 -8.64 -14.45
C ALA A 45 2.61 -8.56 -15.97
N ASP A 46 1.59 -9.22 -16.53
CA ASP A 46 1.26 -9.13 -17.95
C ASP A 46 0.43 -7.86 -18.23
N LYS A 47 0.83 -7.12 -19.27
CA LYS A 47 0.19 -5.88 -19.77
C LYS A 47 -0.25 -4.92 -18.65
N PRO A 48 0.70 -4.43 -17.83
CA PRO A 48 0.38 -3.51 -16.74
C PRO A 48 -0.19 -2.18 -17.25
N ALA A 49 -1.35 -1.75 -16.73
CA ALA A 49 -1.93 -0.44 -17.08
C ALA A 49 -1.19 0.75 -16.45
N LEU A 50 -0.74 0.59 -15.19
CA LEU A 50 0.10 1.53 -14.47
C LEU A 50 1.55 1.03 -14.44
N ASP A 51 2.52 1.94 -14.48
CA ASP A 51 3.92 1.60 -14.25
C ASP A 51 4.18 1.14 -12.80
N GLU A 52 5.35 0.54 -12.57
CA GLU A 52 5.67 -0.07 -11.29
C GLU A 52 5.85 0.94 -10.14
N GLN A 53 6.38 2.14 -10.42
CA GLN A 53 6.54 3.17 -9.41
C GLN A 53 5.18 3.73 -8.99
N THR A 54 4.31 4.00 -9.95
CA THR A 54 2.94 4.47 -9.70
C THR A 54 2.17 3.47 -8.83
N ARG A 55 2.28 2.17 -9.10
CA ARG A 55 1.65 1.12 -8.26
C ARG A 55 2.18 1.13 -6.83
N THR A 56 3.49 1.28 -6.65
CA THR A 56 4.11 1.36 -5.31
C THR A 56 3.62 2.60 -4.56
N LEU A 57 3.51 3.77 -5.21
CA LEU A 57 3.01 5.00 -4.60
C LEU A 57 1.51 4.92 -4.24
N VAL A 58 0.69 4.30 -5.09
CA VAL A 58 -0.73 4.02 -4.77
C VAL A 58 -0.84 3.11 -3.55
N TYR A 59 -0.01 2.06 -3.46
CA TYR A 59 -0.03 1.18 -2.29
C TYR A 59 0.50 1.90 -1.03
N LEU A 60 1.56 2.71 -1.14
CA LEU A 60 2.00 3.57 -0.03
C LEU A 60 0.86 4.47 0.46
N ALA A 61 0.13 5.12 -0.46
CA ALA A 61 -0.97 6.00 -0.13
C ALA A 61 -2.08 5.29 0.66
N ALA A 62 -2.48 4.10 0.20
CA ALA A 62 -3.44 3.25 0.90
C ALA A 62 -2.93 2.80 2.28
N ALA A 63 -1.65 2.43 2.39
CA ALA A 63 -1.03 2.01 3.64
C ALA A 63 -0.98 3.14 4.68
N LEU A 64 -0.63 4.36 4.26
CA LEU A 64 -0.62 5.56 5.11
C LEU A 64 -2.03 5.92 5.59
N ALA A 65 -3.02 5.97 4.68
CA ALA A 65 -4.40 6.26 5.04
C ALA A 65 -5.00 5.20 5.97
N GLY A 66 -4.64 3.93 5.77
CA GLY A 66 -5.07 2.80 6.60
C GLY A 66 -4.31 2.64 7.93
N SER A 67 -3.35 3.51 8.24
CA SER A 67 -2.54 3.46 9.48
C SER A 67 -1.81 2.12 9.71
N SER A 68 -1.39 1.44 8.63
CA SER A 68 -0.71 0.13 8.72
C SER A 68 0.81 0.30 8.74
N THR A 69 1.42 0.27 9.93
CA THR A 69 2.88 0.42 10.10
C THR A 69 3.68 -0.63 9.32
N GLY A 70 3.20 -1.88 9.28
CA GLY A 70 3.82 -2.96 8.52
C GLY A 70 3.80 -2.73 7.01
N CYS A 71 2.67 -2.28 6.46
CA CYS A 71 2.56 -1.96 5.03
C CYS A 71 3.36 -0.72 4.66
N VAL A 72 3.38 0.31 5.52
CA VAL A 72 4.20 1.52 5.31
C VAL A 72 5.68 1.15 5.28
N GLN A 73 6.17 0.34 6.22
CA GLN A 73 7.56 -0.11 6.22
C GLN A 73 7.89 -0.95 4.97
N ALA A 74 6.99 -1.84 4.55
CA ALA A 74 7.18 -2.64 3.34
C ALA A 74 7.30 -1.76 2.09
N MET A 75 6.45 -0.74 1.96
CA MET A 75 6.50 0.20 0.84
C MET A 75 7.73 1.11 0.92
N ALA A 76 8.18 1.51 2.11
CA ALA A 76 9.42 2.25 2.28
C ALA A 76 10.64 1.45 1.77
N ASN A 77 10.71 0.15 2.09
CA ASN A 77 11.77 -0.74 1.57
C ASN A 77 11.70 -0.86 0.05
N LYS A 78 10.48 -1.02 -0.49
CA LYS A 78 10.26 -1.14 -1.93
C LYS A 78 10.61 0.14 -2.69
N ILE A 79 10.29 1.31 -2.14
CA ILE A 79 10.65 2.63 -2.66
C ILE A 79 12.17 2.76 -2.78
N ALA A 80 12.90 2.39 -1.73
CA ALA A 80 14.36 2.40 -1.73
C ALA A 80 14.93 1.44 -2.78
N GLN A 81 14.36 0.24 -2.89
CA GLN A 81 14.78 -0.75 -3.89
C GLN A 81 14.54 -0.30 -5.33
N GLN A 82 13.41 0.34 -5.61
CA GLN A 82 13.05 0.84 -6.94
C GLN A 82 13.76 2.16 -7.30
N GLY A 83 14.45 2.79 -6.34
CA GLY A 83 15.09 4.10 -6.55
C GLY A 83 14.09 5.20 -6.88
N ILE A 84 12.89 5.18 -6.28
CA ILE A 84 11.88 6.21 -6.54
C ILE A 84 12.41 7.56 -6.00
N PRO A 85 12.39 8.63 -6.83
CA PRO A 85 12.79 9.96 -6.42
C PRO A 85 12.06 10.46 -5.15
N ALA A 86 12.80 11.13 -4.26
CA ALA A 86 12.28 11.58 -2.97
C ALA A 86 11.13 12.59 -3.10
N ASP A 87 11.18 13.45 -4.12
CA ASP A 87 10.12 14.42 -4.44
C ASP A 87 8.78 13.74 -4.74
N LYS A 88 8.77 12.66 -5.55
CA LYS A 88 7.56 11.85 -5.81
C LYS A 88 6.99 11.23 -4.54
N VAL A 89 7.86 10.73 -3.67
CA VAL A 89 7.44 10.11 -2.39
C VAL A 89 6.85 11.16 -1.46
N LEU A 90 7.51 12.32 -1.32
CA LEU A 90 7.03 13.41 -0.47
C LEU A 90 5.71 14.00 -0.99
N GLU A 91 5.57 14.18 -2.30
CA GLU A 91 4.31 14.62 -2.89
C GLU A 91 3.18 13.62 -2.61
N THR A 92 3.46 12.32 -2.68
CA THR A 92 2.49 11.27 -2.30
C THR A 92 2.06 11.41 -0.84
N VAL A 93 2.99 11.69 0.09
CA VAL A 93 2.66 11.92 1.51
C VAL A 93 1.78 13.16 1.68
N HIS A 94 2.09 14.27 0.98
CA HIS A 94 1.26 15.47 1.00
C HIS A 94 -0.15 15.22 0.47
N ILE A 95 -0.27 14.47 -0.62
CA ILE A 95 -1.57 14.08 -1.21
C ILE A 95 -2.39 13.30 -0.19
N VAL A 96 -1.80 12.30 0.48
CA VAL A 96 -2.51 11.51 1.50
C VAL A 96 -2.97 12.39 2.66
N ARG A 97 -2.08 13.26 3.17
CA ARG A 97 -2.43 14.21 4.24
C ARG A 97 -3.60 15.10 3.83
N LEU A 98 -3.59 15.62 2.60
CA LEU A 98 -4.67 16.45 2.06
C LEU A 98 -5.98 15.66 1.92
N ALA A 99 -5.92 14.46 1.36
CA ALA A 99 -7.09 13.60 1.17
C ALA A 99 -7.77 13.26 2.51
N MET A 100 -6.98 12.88 3.52
CA MET A 100 -7.49 12.59 4.86
C MET A 100 -8.07 13.81 5.56
N ALA A 101 -7.47 14.99 5.38
CA ALA A 101 -8.04 16.24 5.91
C ALA A 101 -9.35 16.61 5.19
N SER A 102 -9.42 16.43 3.88
CA SER A 102 -10.62 16.70 3.07
C SER A 102 -11.77 15.77 3.44
N LYS A 103 -11.47 14.50 3.77
CA LYS A 103 -12.45 13.55 4.30
C LYS A 103 -13.16 14.10 5.54
N ILE A 104 -12.43 14.74 6.46
CA ILE A 104 -13.04 15.32 7.66
C ILE A 104 -14.08 16.39 7.32
N ILE A 105 -13.82 17.21 6.30
CA ILE A 105 -14.79 18.21 5.82
C ILE A 105 -16.04 17.52 5.28
N GLY A 106 -15.87 16.48 4.45
CA GLY A 106 -17.00 15.72 3.91
C GLY A 106 -17.80 14.99 4.98
N ASP A 107 -17.13 14.34 5.94
CA ASP A 107 -17.77 13.65 7.06
C ASP A 107 -18.49 14.61 8.02
N ALA A 108 -18.07 15.87 8.07
CA ALA A 108 -18.69 16.90 8.89
C ALA A 108 -20.02 17.40 8.31
N ASP A 109 -20.43 16.98 7.11
CA ASP A 109 -21.66 17.43 6.46
C ASP A 109 -22.89 17.40 7.39
N PRO A 110 -23.19 16.30 8.13
CA PRO A 110 -24.31 16.28 9.07
C PRO A 110 -24.18 17.29 10.23
N VAL A 111 -22.96 17.59 10.67
CA VAL A 111 -22.69 18.57 11.75
C VAL A 111 -22.85 20.00 11.23
N LEU A 112 -22.40 20.26 10.01
CA LEU A 112 -22.55 21.56 9.37
C LEU A 112 -24.02 21.84 9.05
N ALA A 113 -24.77 20.82 8.63
CA ALA A 113 -26.19 20.92 8.30
C ALA A 113 -27.04 21.46 9.46
N VAL A 114 -26.76 21.06 10.71
CA VAL A 114 -27.53 21.56 11.88
C VAL A 114 -27.23 23.03 12.24
N MET A 115 -26.14 23.60 11.70
CA MET A 115 -25.74 25.00 11.91
C MET A 115 -26.19 25.91 10.77
N MET A 116 -26.73 25.36 9.69
CA MET A 116 -27.21 26.16 8.56
C MET A 116 -28.40 27.03 8.98
N PRO A 117 -28.51 28.26 8.46
CA PRO A 117 -29.68 29.09 8.67
C PRO A 117 -30.93 28.35 8.21
N LYS A 118 -32.00 28.40 9.01
CA LYS A 118 -33.32 27.98 8.55
C LYS A 118 -33.79 28.98 7.49
N ALA A 119 -34.25 28.46 6.36
CA ALA A 119 -34.94 29.25 5.34
C ALA A 119 -36.23 29.85 5.92
#